data_AF-A0A091KLL1-F1
#
_entry.id   AF-A0A091KLL1-F1
#
_cell.length_a   1.000
_cell.length_b   1.000
_cell.length_c   1.000
_cell.angle_alpha   90.00
_cell.angle_beta   90.00
_cell.angle_gamma   90.00
#
_symmetry.space_group_name_H-M   'P 1'
#
loop_
_entity.id
_entity.type
_entity.pdbx_description
1 polymer ?
#
loop_
_entity_poly.entity_id
_entity_poly.type
_entity_poly.pdbx_seq_one_letter_code
_entity_poly.pdbx_strand_id
1 'polypeptide(L)'
;TAARSGELSPCTTCGRSFAQDALLRHEPICKKVFNKKRKPFNSLKQRLQGTEIPTVKRQTLQKVLLTLKLIEVWKKSNWRQHHEDIINAIQSAKQVTKALKEGRPLPPPPPPSINPDYIQCPHCSRRFNEAAAGRHMKFCEEQAVLRAFAAKTT
;
A
#
# COMPACT_ATOMS: atom_id res chain seq x y z
N THR A 1 39.23 4.51 -26.80
CA THR A 1 40.33 3.93 -26.00
C THR A 1 39.99 2.48 -25.70
N ALA A 2 40.58 1.55 -26.45
CA ALA A 2 40.24 0.12 -26.37
C ALA A 2 40.72 -0.48 -25.04
N ALA A 3 39.80 -1.10 -24.30
CA ALA A 3 40.12 -1.79 -23.06
C ALA A 3 40.99 -3.01 -23.37
N ARG A 4 42.19 -3.06 -22.80
CA ARG A 4 43.03 -4.27 -22.76
C ARG A 4 42.21 -5.36 -22.07
N SER A 5 41.78 -6.34 -22.84
CA SER A 5 41.23 -7.62 -22.37
C SER A 5 42.35 -8.39 -21.67
N GLY A 6 42.73 -7.95 -20.48
CA GLY A 6 43.66 -8.69 -19.62
C GLY A 6 43.03 -10.03 -19.29
N GLU A 7 43.85 -11.09 -19.29
CA GLU A 7 43.46 -12.43 -18.90
C GLU A 7 42.77 -12.40 -17.51
N LEU A 8 41.48 -12.74 -17.49
CA LEU A 8 40.67 -12.76 -16.28
C LEU A 8 40.58 -14.20 -15.78
N SER A 9 41.12 -14.46 -14.60
CA SER A 9 41.07 -15.77 -13.95
C SER A 9 39.98 -15.79 -12.86
N PRO A 10 39.18 -16.87 -12.77
CA PRO A 10 38.12 -16.98 -11.77
C PRO A 10 38.68 -17.34 -10.39
N CYS A 11 38.12 -16.74 -9.34
CA CYS A 11 38.43 -17.13 -7.96
C CYS A 11 37.80 -18.50 -7.62
N THR A 12 38.60 -19.39 -7.05
CA THR A 12 38.21 -20.74 -6.64
C THR A 12 37.10 -20.80 -5.59
N THR A 13 36.94 -19.75 -4.79
CA THR A 13 36.00 -19.73 -3.65
C THR A 13 34.66 -19.05 -3.97
N CYS A 14 34.65 -17.97 -4.77
CA CYS A 14 33.40 -17.25 -5.08
C CYS A 14 33.03 -17.20 -6.56
N GLY A 15 33.86 -17.76 -7.46
CA GLY A 15 33.57 -17.86 -8.90
C GLY A 15 33.59 -16.54 -9.68
N ARG A 16 33.96 -15.42 -9.05
CA ARG A 16 34.10 -14.13 -9.72
C ARG A 16 35.45 -14.06 -10.46
N SER A 17 35.45 -13.46 -11.65
CA SER A 17 36.65 -13.31 -12.49
C SER A 17 37.37 -11.99 -12.23
N PHE A 18 38.68 -12.04 -12.10
CA PHE A 18 39.53 -10.88 -11.81
C PHE A 18 40.78 -10.88 -12.69
N ALA A 19 41.38 -9.71 -12.89
CA ALA A 19 42.73 -9.62 -13.44
C ALA A 19 43.74 -10.21 -12.44
N GLN A 20 44.85 -10.77 -12.92
CA GLN A 20 45.81 -11.53 -12.09
C GLN A 20 46.26 -10.78 -10.82
N ASP A 21 46.60 -9.49 -10.93
CA ASP A 21 47.02 -8.67 -9.78
C ASP A 21 45.90 -8.47 -8.73
N ALA A 22 44.65 -8.33 -9.20
CA ALA A 22 43.50 -8.25 -8.32
C ALA A 22 43.15 -9.60 -7.69
N LEU A 23 43.33 -10.71 -8.43
CA LEU A 23 43.10 -12.07 -7.93
C LEU A 23 44.05 -12.40 -6.77
N LEU A 24 45.33 -12.04 -6.88
CA LEU A 24 46.34 -12.25 -5.82
C LEU A 24 45.91 -11.62 -4.48
N ARG A 25 45.29 -10.44 -4.53
CA ARG A 25 44.76 -9.76 -3.33
C ARG A 25 43.40 -10.30 -2.89
N HIS A 26 42.58 -10.74 -3.84
CA HIS A 26 41.23 -11.25 -3.61
C HIS A 26 41.21 -12.63 -2.94
N GLU A 27 42.00 -13.60 -3.44
CA GLU A 27 42.03 -15.00 -3.00
C GLU A 27 42.11 -15.17 -1.46
N PRO A 28 43.07 -14.53 -0.74
CA PRO A 28 43.19 -14.70 0.70
C PRO A 28 42.03 -14.06 1.50
N ILE A 29 41.43 -12.99 0.99
CA ILE A 29 40.28 -12.32 1.64
C ILE A 29 39.01 -13.11 1.39
N CYS A 30 38.79 -13.52 0.15
CA CYS A 30 37.62 -14.29 -0.27
C CYS A 30 37.51 -15.58 0.55
N LYS A 31 38.62 -16.32 0.69
CA LYS A 31 38.69 -17.53 1.51
C LYS A 31 38.34 -17.26 2.98
N LYS A 32 38.80 -16.14 3.56
CA LYS A 32 38.50 -15.76 4.95
C LYS A 32 37.04 -15.34 5.16
N VAL A 33 36.44 -14.67 4.19
CA VAL A 33 35.05 -14.18 4.27
C VAL A 33 34.07 -15.34 4.07
N PHE A 34 34.32 -16.21 3.08
CA PHE A 34 33.40 -17.30 2.72
C PHE A 34 33.44 -18.46 3.73
N ASN A 35 34.61 -18.75 4.31
CA ASN A 35 34.71 -19.81 5.33
C ASN A 35 34.15 -19.42 6.71
N LYS A 36 33.95 -18.13 6.97
CA LYS A 36 33.40 -17.65 8.24
C LYS A 36 31.92 -17.31 8.10
N LYS A 37 31.04 -18.17 8.62
CA LYS A 37 29.62 -17.84 8.80
C LYS A 37 29.49 -16.67 9.78
N ARG A 38 29.32 -15.44 9.27
CA ARG A 38 29.06 -14.26 10.09
C ARG A 38 27.70 -14.42 10.79
N LYS A 39 27.62 -13.98 12.05
CA LYS A 39 26.33 -13.92 12.75
C LYS A 39 25.39 -12.99 11.97
N PRO A 40 24.10 -13.35 11.78
CA PRO A 40 23.13 -12.47 11.16
C PRO A 40 23.15 -11.10 11.85
N PHE A 41 23.34 -10.07 11.03
CA PHE A 41 23.35 -8.71 11.53
C PHE A 41 21.96 -8.34 12.05
N ASN A 42 21.87 -7.88 13.30
CA ASN A 42 20.61 -7.48 13.91
C ASN A 42 20.58 -5.96 14.06
N SER A 43 19.86 -5.30 13.15
CA SER A 43 19.77 -3.83 13.08
C SER A 43 19.23 -3.21 14.37
N LEU A 44 18.34 -3.91 15.10
CA LEU A 44 17.82 -3.43 16.37
C LEU A 44 18.91 -3.41 17.44
N LYS A 45 19.70 -4.49 17.54
CA LYS A 45 20.82 -4.55 18.49
C LYS A 45 21.84 -3.45 18.22
N GLN A 46 22.15 -3.17 16.95
CA GLN A 46 23.06 -2.07 16.62
C GLN A 46 22.47 -0.71 16.99
N ARG A 47 21.18 -0.46 16.75
CA ARG A 47 20.53 0.81 17.11
C ARG A 47 20.47 1.05 18.62
N LEU A 48 20.35 -0.01 19.41
CA LEU A 48 20.26 0.05 20.87
C LEU A 48 21.63 0.11 21.56
N GLN A 49 22.71 -0.18 20.83
CA GLN A 49 24.06 -0.14 21.37
C GLN A 49 24.46 1.32 21.63
N GLY A 50 24.62 1.70 22.91
CA GLY A 50 24.98 3.06 23.32
C GLY A 50 23.80 3.97 23.68
N THR A 51 22.57 3.44 23.72
CA THR A 51 21.39 4.19 24.21
C THR A 51 20.91 3.60 25.54
N GLU A 52 20.78 4.43 26.58
CA GLU A 52 20.20 4.10 27.90
C GLU A 52 18.68 3.81 27.85
N ILE A 53 18.14 3.42 26.69
CA ILE A 53 16.70 3.21 26.52
C ILE A 53 16.35 1.79 26.98
N PRO A 54 15.53 1.62 28.04
CA PRO A 54 15.13 0.30 28.50
C PRO A 54 14.34 -0.41 27.39
N THR A 55 14.85 -1.58 27.01
CA THR A 55 14.28 -2.62 26.13
C THR A 55 12.86 -2.33 25.66
N VAL A 56 12.70 -1.84 24.42
CA VAL A 56 11.39 -1.81 23.76
C VAL A 56 10.92 -3.26 23.63
N LYS A 57 10.02 -3.68 24.52
CA LYS A 57 9.40 -5.01 24.50
C LYS A 57 8.75 -5.16 23.13
N ARG A 58 9.32 -6.05 22.32
CA ARG A 58 8.72 -6.47 21.06
C ARG A 58 7.31 -6.96 21.39
N GLN A 59 6.29 -6.28 20.90
CA GLN A 59 4.96 -6.87 20.89
C GLN A 59 5.10 -8.22 20.18
N THR A 60 4.68 -9.29 20.85
CA THR A 60 4.82 -10.66 20.39
C THR A 60 4.38 -10.74 18.93
N LEU A 61 5.16 -11.41 18.06
CA LEU A 61 4.82 -11.59 16.64
C LEU A 61 3.39 -12.10 16.45
N GLN A 62 2.86 -12.83 17.44
CA GLN A 62 1.49 -13.31 17.50
C GLN A 62 0.45 -12.19 17.64
N LYS A 63 0.72 -11.12 18.42
CA LYS A 63 -0.16 -9.94 18.50
C LYS A 63 -0.19 -9.19 17.17
N VAL A 64 0.97 -8.97 16.56
CA VAL A 64 1.08 -8.32 15.24
C VAL A 64 0.37 -9.15 14.17
N LEU A 65 0.57 -10.48 14.15
CA LEU A 65 -0.08 -11.38 13.20
C LEU A 65 -1.61 -11.42 13.40
N LEU A 66 -2.08 -11.43 14.65
CA LEU A 66 -3.51 -11.40 14.96
C LEU A 66 -4.14 -10.07 14.52
N THR A 67 -3.46 -8.94 14.76
CA THR A 67 -3.93 -7.62 14.30
C THR A 67 -3.93 -7.53 12.77
N LEU A 68 -2.89 -8.02 12.08
CA LEU A 68 -2.85 -8.05 10.62
C LEU A 68 -3.95 -8.95 10.02
N LYS A 69 -4.18 -10.12 10.62
CA LYS A 69 -5.21 -11.06 10.17
C LYS A 69 -6.63 -10.52 10.38
N LEU A 70 -6.86 -9.74 11.44
CA LEU A 70 -8.10 -8.99 11.65
C LEU A 70 -8.29 -7.88 10.61
N ILE A 71 -7.22 -7.18 10.23
CA ILE A 71 -7.25 -6.11 9.23
C ILE A 71 -7.51 -6.66 7.81
N GLU A 72 -6.92 -7.80 7.45
CA GLU A 72 -7.16 -8.49 6.17
C GLU A 72 -8.61 -8.98 6.03
N VAL A 73 -9.21 -9.49 7.12
CA VAL A 73 -10.59 -9.96 7.12
C VAL A 73 -11.58 -8.80 6.96
N TRP A 74 -11.26 -7.61 7.48
CA TRP A 74 -12.15 -6.45 7.45
C TRP A 74 -12.02 -5.57 6.21
N LYS A 75 -10.86 -5.55 5.55
CA LYS A 75 -10.66 -4.81 4.29
C LYS A 75 -10.87 -5.72 3.09
N LYS A 76 -12.12 -6.14 2.86
CA LYS A 76 -12.51 -6.70 1.56
C LYS A 76 -12.32 -5.60 0.51
N SER A 77 -11.19 -5.61 -0.18
CA SER A 77 -10.89 -4.66 -1.24
C SER A 77 -11.91 -4.82 -2.36
N ASN A 78 -12.74 -3.80 -2.57
CA ASN A 78 -13.77 -3.80 -3.61
C ASN A 78 -13.19 -3.49 -5.01
N TRP A 79 -11.93 -3.85 -5.24
CA TRP A 79 -11.15 -3.47 -6.42
C TRP A 79 -11.80 -3.86 -7.75
N ARG A 80 -12.43 -5.03 -7.84
CA ARG A 80 -13.11 -5.46 -9.07
C ARG A 80 -14.24 -4.49 -9.45
N GLN A 81 -15.04 -4.09 -8.47
CA GLN A 81 -16.13 -3.15 -8.69
C GLN A 81 -15.62 -1.75 -9.06
N HIS A 82 -14.60 -1.26 -8.34
CA HIS A 82 -13.94 0.02 -8.68
C HIS A 82 -13.34 0.02 -10.08
N HIS A 83 -12.74 -1.10 -10.50
CA HIS A 83 -12.17 -1.26 -11.83
C HIS A 83 -13.25 -1.25 -12.93
N GLU A 84 -14.34 -2.00 -12.72
CA GLU A 84 -15.49 -2.04 -13.63
C GLU A 84 -16.13 -0.65 -13.77
N ASP A 85 -16.31 0.07 -12.67
CA ASP A 85 -16.86 1.43 -12.67
C ASP A 85 -16.00 2.40 -13.49
N ILE A 86 -14.67 2.31 -13.37
CA ILE A 86 -13.74 3.11 -14.19
C ILE A 86 -13.87 2.75 -15.67
N ILE A 87 -13.92 1.46 -16.01
CA ILE A 87 -14.08 1.02 -17.40
C ILE A 87 -15.39 1.56 -17.99
N ASN A 88 -16.50 1.43 -17.25
CA ASN A 88 -17.82 1.88 -17.66
C ASN A 88 -17.86 3.41 -17.86
N ALA A 89 -17.22 4.18 -16.97
CA ALA A 89 -17.09 5.62 -17.11
C ALA A 89 -16.32 6.02 -18.38
N ILE A 90 -15.23 5.32 -18.71
CA ILE A 90 -14.46 5.57 -19.94
C ILE A 90 -15.28 5.21 -21.18
N GLN A 91 -15.96 4.06 -21.17
CA GLN A 91 -16.77 3.61 -22.31
C GLN A 91 -17.95 4.54 -22.59
N SER A 92 -18.66 4.98 -21.55
CA SER A 92 -19.77 5.94 -21.70
C SER A 92 -19.28 7.29 -22.25
N ALA A 93 -18.15 7.80 -21.78
CA ALA A 93 -17.56 9.03 -22.32
C ALA A 93 -17.21 8.90 -23.82
N LYS A 94 -16.65 7.75 -24.24
CA LYS A 94 -16.38 7.48 -25.66
C LYS A 94 -17.65 7.44 -26.51
N GLN A 95 -18.74 6.88 -25.98
CA GLN A 95 -20.03 6.85 -26.66
C GLN A 95 -20.59 8.26 -26.89
N VAL A 96 -20.49 9.14 -25.89
CA VAL A 96 -20.88 10.56 -26.00
C VAL A 96 -20.08 11.25 -27.12
N THR A 97 -18.76 11.10 -27.14
CA THR A 97 -17.90 11.68 -28.17
C THR A 97 -18.24 11.17 -29.57
N LYS A 98 -18.55 9.88 -29.70
CA LYS A 98 -18.98 9.28 -30.97
C LYS A 98 -20.32 9.84 -31.44
N ALA A 99 -21.32 9.93 -30.56
CA ALA A 99 -22.63 10.47 -30.89
C ALA A 99 -22.55 11.92 -31.36
N LEU A 100 -21.73 12.74 -30.69
CA LEU A 100 -21.49 14.13 -31.09
C LEU A 100 -20.86 14.24 -32.48
N LYS A 101 -19.87 13.39 -32.79
CA LYS A 101 -19.21 13.36 -34.10
C LYS A 101 -20.15 12.92 -35.23
N GLU A 102 -21.03 11.97 -34.95
CA GLU A 102 -22.00 11.43 -35.91
C GLU A 102 -23.28 12.28 -36.02
N GLY A 103 -23.41 13.35 -35.23
CA GLY A 103 -24.62 14.18 -35.18
C GLY A 103 -25.86 13.45 -34.64
N ARG A 104 -25.66 12.35 -33.90
CA ARG A 104 -26.74 11.59 -33.25
C ARG A 104 -27.09 12.18 -31.88
N PRO A 105 -28.33 11.98 -31.40
CA PRO A 105 -28.71 12.39 -30.06
C PRO A 105 -27.81 11.74 -29.00
N LEU A 106 -27.51 12.50 -27.95
CA LEU A 106 -26.62 12.07 -26.88
C LEU A 106 -27.18 10.83 -26.16
N PRO A 107 -26.33 9.84 -25.82
CA PRO A 107 -26.76 8.71 -25.03
C PRO A 107 -27.18 9.19 -23.62
N PRO A 108 -28.14 8.50 -22.97
CA PRO A 108 -28.54 8.83 -21.60
C PRO A 108 -27.34 8.71 -20.65
N PRO A 109 -27.27 9.56 -19.61
CA PRO A 109 -26.15 9.54 -18.67
C PRO A 109 -26.09 8.17 -17.96
N PRO A 110 -24.88 7.62 -17.75
CA PRO A 110 -24.72 6.35 -17.05
C PRO A 110 -25.26 6.45 -15.61
N PRO A 111 -25.76 5.35 -15.03
CA PRO A 111 -26.22 5.33 -13.64
C PRO A 111 -25.12 5.77 -12.68
N PRO A 112 -25.43 6.51 -11.61
CA PRO A 112 -24.44 6.87 -10.60
C PRO A 112 -23.85 5.60 -9.96
N SER A 113 -22.52 5.42 -10.06
CA SER A 113 -21.84 4.36 -9.30
C SER A 113 -21.93 4.68 -7.80
N ILE A 114 -22.45 3.72 -7.04
CA ILE A 114 -22.53 3.79 -5.59
C ILE A 114 -21.27 3.11 -5.05
N ASN A 115 -20.34 3.91 -4.52
CA ASN A 115 -19.17 3.38 -3.86
C ASN A 115 -19.58 2.51 -2.65
N PRO A 116 -19.28 1.21 -2.65
CA PRO A 116 -19.67 0.28 -1.59
C PRO A 116 -18.94 0.55 -0.26
N ASP A 117 -17.82 1.28 -0.30
CA ASP A 117 -17.02 1.65 0.88
C ASP A 117 -17.64 2.82 1.68
N TYR A 118 -18.72 3.42 1.18
CA TYR A 118 -19.35 4.58 1.83
C TYR A 118 -20.45 4.13 2.78
N ILE A 119 -20.39 4.63 4.01
CA ILE A 119 -21.36 4.37 5.07
C ILE A 119 -22.48 5.40 4.97
N GLN A 120 -23.73 4.93 5.01
CA GLN A 120 -24.92 5.78 5.00
C GLN A 120 -25.24 6.25 6.43
N CYS A 121 -25.42 7.57 6.60
CA CYS A 121 -25.88 8.13 7.88
C CYS A 121 -27.38 7.79 8.09
N PRO A 122 -27.77 7.26 9.28
CA PRO A 122 -29.17 6.92 9.55
C PRO A 122 -30.08 8.15 9.72
N HIS A 123 -29.51 9.33 10.01
CA HIS A 123 -30.29 10.54 10.33
C HIS A 123 -30.56 11.44 9.11
N CYS A 124 -29.62 11.52 8.15
CA CYS A 124 -29.78 12.37 6.96
C CYS A 124 -29.64 11.63 5.64
N SER A 125 -29.44 10.30 5.68
CA SER A 125 -29.26 9.42 4.52
C SER A 125 -28.10 9.78 3.57
N ARG A 126 -27.25 10.75 3.93
CA ARG A 126 -26.02 11.06 3.19
C ARG A 126 -24.98 9.96 3.39
N ARG A 127 -24.19 9.69 2.35
CA ARG A 127 -23.14 8.66 2.33
C ARG A 127 -21.76 9.30 2.46
N PHE A 128 -20.91 8.75 3.33
CA PHE A 128 -19.57 9.26 3.60
C PHE A 128 -18.56 8.11 3.66
N ASN A 129 -17.28 8.40 3.38
CA ASN A 129 -16.21 7.46 3.74
C ASN A 129 -16.13 7.30 5.27
N GLU A 130 -15.50 6.21 5.75
CA GLU A 130 -15.43 5.85 7.16
C GLU A 130 -14.97 7.00 8.08
N ALA A 131 -13.88 7.70 7.70
CA ALA A 131 -13.33 8.79 8.50
C ALA A 131 -14.25 10.02 8.57
N ALA A 132 -14.93 10.35 7.46
CA ALA A 132 -15.90 11.44 7.40
C ALA A 132 -17.20 11.05 8.11
N ALA A 133 -17.65 9.80 7.98
CA ALA A 133 -18.80 9.25 8.68
C ALA A 133 -18.61 9.37 10.20
N GLY A 134 -17.44 9.01 10.73
CA GLY A 134 -17.13 9.12 12.16
C GLY A 134 -17.27 10.54 12.74
N ARG A 135 -16.97 11.58 11.95
CA ARG A 135 -17.19 12.99 12.36
C ARG A 135 -18.62 13.45 12.11
N HIS A 136 -19.21 13.02 11.00
CA HIS A 136 -20.54 13.45 10.59
C HIS A 136 -21.65 12.87 11.48
N MET A 137 -21.58 11.58 11.82
CA MET A 137 -22.66 10.87 12.51
C MET A 137 -22.99 11.51 13.85
N LYS A 138 -21.99 11.88 14.66
CA LYS A 138 -22.19 12.51 15.97
C LYS A 138 -22.98 13.82 15.86
N PHE A 139 -22.49 14.75 15.03
CA PHE A 139 -23.15 16.04 14.82
C PHE A 139 -24.52 15.88 14.16
N CYS A 140 -24.65 14.95 13.21
CA CYS A 140 -25.91 14.75 12.49
C CYS A 140 -27.00 14.14 13.38
N GLU A 141 -26.64 13.29 14.32
CA GLU A 141 -27.54 12.76 15.35
C GLU A 141 -28.08 13.88 16.23
N GLU A 142 -27.19 14.68 16.84
CA GLU A 142 -27.56 15.83 17.66
C GLU A 142 -28.48 16.79 16.90
N GLN A 143 -28.12 17.12 15.66
CA GLN A 143 -28.91 18.02 14.84
C GLN A 143 -30.27 17.43 14.46
N ALA A 144 -30.36 16.13 14.24
CA ALA A 144 -31.62 15.44 13.96
C ALA A 144 -32.55 15.43 15.16
N VAL A 145 -32.00 15.23 16.36
CA VAL A 145 -32.74 15.33 17.62
C VAL A 145 -33.31 16.74 17.81
N LEU A 146 -32.48 17.78 17.63
CA LEU A 146 -32.93 19.17 17.73
C LEU A 146 -34.03 19.52 16.71
N ARG A 147 -33.90 19.05 15.46
CA ARG A 147 -34.93 19.23 14.42
C ARG A 147 -36.22 18.51 14.79
N ALA A 148 -36.14 17.30 15.34
CA ALA A 148 -37.29 16.53 15.78
C ALA A 148 -38.01 17.21 16.96
N PHE A 149 -37.29 17.87 17.86
CA PHE A 149 -37.89 18.68 18.91
C PHE A 149 -38.57 19.93 18.34
N ALA A 150 -37.89 20.68 17.47
CA ALA A 150 -38.46 21.88 16.85
C ALA A 150 -39.73 21.59 16.02
N ALA A 151 -39.77 20.44 15.34
CA ALA A 151 -40.93 19.97 14.58
C ALA A 151 -42.12 19.55 15.46
N LYS A 152 -41.90 19.28 16.75
CA LYS A 152 -42.96 18.94 17.71
C LYS A 152 -43.51 20.17 18.46
N THR A 153 -42.76 21.27 18.45
CA THR A 153 -43.14 22.53 19.09
C THR A 153 -43.80 23.53 18.14
N THR A 154 -43.91 23.17 16.85
CA THR A 154 -44.63 23.91 15.80
C THR A 154 -45.91 23.15 15.46
#